data_AF-A0A520JA78-F1
#
_entry.id   AF-A0A520JA78-F1
#
_cell.length_a   1.000
_cell.length_b   1.000
_cell.length_c   1.000
_cell.angle_alpha   90.00
_cell.angle_beta   90.00
_cell.angle_gamma   90.00
#
_symmetry.space_group_name_H-M   'P 1'
#
loop_
_entity.id
_entity.type
_entity.pdbx_description
1 polymer ?
#
loop_
_entity_poly.entity_id
_entity_poly.type
_entity_poly.pdbx_seq_one_letter_code
_entity_poly.pdbx_strand_id
1 'polypeptide(L)'
;SELKILQADYPQLVGTRYMNMAATVQQGGQATAEDLGTIDPNFFDLMRFPAVEGNPAATLADPNGLVVTQKTARKYFGSQSAIGRTLQLSIDGTTYPYKVGAVLRDMPDDVTFKSEMFAQISRTRFGNEWWEHWGSASLTTFLRFPDAVAARAFEAQLPAFLDRHAYAGGNLKKGEYFQSLRPLTAMHLYSPGDRAIVTTLGAVGLLTLLIAIVNYVNLATARAGLRAREVAMRKVLGGTRRSLIRQFLGEALATVAVAALIGLALAEIALPFINALGGTTLAIRYVGWDGVVLPLVLLVLGIALVAGLYPAFVLSGFRPAAVLASTRAPGGGRSGTRLRTALVVVQFAIAIAFAIATGVMLKQTEHIRDADLGFRRDGLMIVRSLMTGGIDSPQRAAILRSLAAAPGVTGVTVANNAPGDQSTTNFSGYSRAGASGSKISLMDVGTGRDYFRVYGARLVAGRLFDAAHADDRGLLTLAERKRAGPNVVINRTAVTALGFASPAAALGQAINDGERDSTIIGIVDDLRFRSPRDAVTPVAYTYNTVDILSPFAAVRYAGRDAKTMMAALEAAWKRVVPGVPFEARSVEDNLYQRYYKADAQRSRLFTIGAVLA
;
A
#
# COMPACT_ATOMS: atom_id res chain seq x y z
N SER A 1 20.34 -10.50 16.85
CA SER A 1 19.51 -9.51 16.14
C SER A 1 20.18 -8.13 16.18
N GLU A 2 20.02 -7.34 15.12
CA GLU A 2 20.72 -6.06 14.91
C GLU A 2 20.64 -5.07 16.09
N LEU A 3 19.45 -4.82 16.66
CA LEU A 3 19.29 -3.89 17.79
C LEU A 3 20.19 -4.22 18.99
N LYS A 4 20.42 -5.50 19.28
CA LYS A 4 21.28 -5.91 20.40
C LYS A 4 22.75 -5.56 20.12
N ILE A 5 23.18 -5.68 18.87
CA ILE A 5 24.55 -5.32 18.45
C ILE A 5 24.71 -3.81 18.48
N LEU A 6 23.70 -3.06 18.00
CA LEU A 6 23.67 -1.60 18.13
C LEU A 6 23.75 -1.16 19.58
N GLN A 7 23.02 -1.79 20.50
CA GLN A 7 23.08 -1.45 21.94
C GLN A 7 24.39 -1.85 22.60
N ALA A 8 25.11 -2.86 22.08
CA ALA A 8 26.43 -3.22 22.56
C ALA A 8 27.47 -2.16 22.16
N ASP A 9 27.44 -1.68 20.92
CA ASP A 9 28.32 -0.61 20.43
C ASP A 9 27.91 0.78 20.98
N TYR A 10 26.61 0.98 21.24
CA TYR A 10 26.00 2.23 21.67
C TYR A 10 25.06 2.03 22.88
N PRO A 11 25.60 1.86 24.10
CA PRO A 11 24.80 1.54 25.30
C PRO A 11 23.71 2.56 25.66
N GLN A 12 23.88 3.81 25.25
CA GLN A 12 22.92 4.90 25.43
C GLN A 12 21.71 4.82 24.47
N LEU A 13 21.73 3.92 23.49
CA LEU A 13 20.71 3.82 22.46
C LEU A 13 19.44 3.17 23.01
N VAL A 14 18.35 3.94 23.05
CA VAL A 14 17.03 3.45 23.40
C VAL A 14 16.32 2.99 22.14
N GLY A 15 15.99 1.71 22.05
CA GLY A 15 15.27 1.15 20.91
C GLY A 15 14.33 0.01 21.30
N THR A 16 13.43 -0.32 20.38
CA THR A 16 12.46 -1.41 20.51
C THR A 16 12.17 -2.00 19.13
N ARG A 17 11.70 -3.24 19.07
CA ARG A 17 11.37 -3.93 17.82
C ARG A 17 9.90 -4.27 17.73
N TYR A 18 9.44 -4.38 16.48
CA TYR A 18 8.11 -4.85 16.12
C TYR A 18 8.21 -5.80 14.93
N MET A 19 7.50 -6.91 15.02
CA MET A 19 7.28 -7.83 13.92
C MET A 19 5.83 -8.30 13.97
N ASN A 20 5.11 -8.04 12.89
CA ASN A 20 3.76 -8.56 12.72
C ASN A 20 3.84 -9.98 12.15
N MET A 21 3.05 -10.89 12.70
CA MET A 21 2.90 -12.25 12.22
C MET A 21 1.43 -12.67 12.28
N ALA A 22 1.05 -13.60 11.41
CA ALA A 22 -0.25 -14.25 11.52
C ALA A 22 -0.20 -15.28 12.65
N ALA A 23 -1.23 -15.29 13.50
CA ALA A 23 -1.45 -16.31 14.50
C ALA A 23 -2.85 -16.88 14.34
N THR A 24 -3.04 -18.16 14.68
CA THR A 24 -4.37 -18.78 14.71
C THR A 24 -4.79 -18.98 16.15
N VAL A 25 -5.85 -18.30 16.58
CA VAL A 25 -6.47 -18.54 17.89
C VAL A 25 -7.36 -19.78 17.79
N GLN A 26 -7.07 -20.77 18.65
CA GLN A 26 -7.85 -22.00 18.76
C GLN A 26 -8.68 -21.96 20.05
N GLN A 27 -10.01 -21.84 19.93
CA GLN A 27 -10.91 -21.80 21.08
C GLN A 27 -12.23 -22.51 20.75
N GLY A 28 -12.66 -23.41 21.63
CA GLY A 28 -13.96 -24.10 21.49
C GLY A 28 -14.13 -24.90 20.20
N GLY A 29 -13.03 -25.44 19.63
CA GLY A 29 -13.05 -26.17 18.36
C GLY A 29 -13.12 -25.28 17.11
N GLN A 30 -13.09 -23.95 17.27
CA GLN A 30 -12.96 -23.00 16.16
C GLN A 30 -11.52 -22.49 16.06
N ALA A 31 -11.04 -22.30 14.83
CA ALA A 31 -9.75 -21.72 14.50
C ALA A 31 -9.97 -20.39 13.78
N THR A 32 -9.44 -19.30 14.33
CA THR A 32 -9.58 -17.96 13.77
C THR A 32 -8.21 -17.34 13.51
N ALA A 33 -7.98 -16.86 12.29
CA ALA A 33 -6.78 -16.10 11.98
C ALA A 33 -6.82 -14.71 12.62
N GLU A 34 -5.70 -14.29 13.19
CA GLU A 34 -5.52 -13.01 13.86
C GLU A 34 -4.11 -12.45 13.61
N ASP A 35 -3.97 -11.13 13.69
CA ASP A 35 -2.67 -10.47 13.63
C ASP A 35 -2.04 -10.40 15.04
N LEU A 36 -0.81 -10.88 15.15
CA LEU A 36 -0.02 -10.87 16.37
C LEU A 36 1.21 -9.97 16.20
N GLY A 37 1.24 -8.88 16.94
CA GLY A 37 2.39 -8.00 17.06
C GLY A 37 3.40 -8.54 18.07
N THR A 38 4.51 -9.08 17.60
CA THR A 38 5.61 -9.47 18.49
C THR A 38 6.55 -8.29 18.74
N ILE A 39 6.76 -7.96 20.01
CA ILE A 39 7.41 -6.72 20.44
C ILE A 39 8.40 -6.94 21.58
N ASP A 40 9.39 -6.04 21.69
CA ASP A 40 10.23 -6.03 22.89
C ASP A 40 9.43 -5.54 24.12
N PRO A 41 9.77 -5.96 25.35
CA PRO A 41 9.02 -5.58 26.56
C PRO A 41 8.88 -4.07 26.79
N ASN A 42 9.85 -3.29 26.32
CA ASN A 42 9.88 -1.83 26.44
C ASN A 42 9.10 -1.10 25.33
N PHE A 43 8.42 -1.82 24.44
CA PHE A 43 7.75 -1.21 23.28
C PHE A 43 6.73 -0.15 23.70
N PHE A 44 5.92 -0.42 24.73
CA PHE A 44 4.90 0.50 25.22
C PHE A 44 5.48 1.72 25.98
N ASP A 45 6.76 1.70 26.35
CA ASP A 45 7.44 2.87 26.92
C ASP A 45 7.74 3.93 25.86
N LEU A 46 8.00 3.47 24.62
CA LEU A 46 8.25 4.32 23.45
C LEU A 46 6.94 4.63 22.72
N MET A 47 6.12 3.62 22.48
CA MET A 47 4.84 3.70 21.78
C MET A 47 3.69 3.64 22.79
N ARG A 48 3.32 4.81 23.31
CA ARG A 48 2.37 4.91 24.42
C ARG A 48 0.94 4.60 23.95
N PHE A 49 0.48 3.40 24.25
CA PHE A 49 -0.92 3.00 24.09
C PHE A 49 -1.57 2.83 25.48
N PRO A 50 -2.72 3.47 25.75
CA PRO A 50 -3.33 3.44 27.07
C PRO A 50 -3.88 2.04 27.39
N ALA A 51 -3.42 1.46 28.49
CA ALA A 51 -4.01 0.25 29.07
C ALA A 51 -5.31 0.60 29.80
N VAL A 52 -6.33 -0.21 29.58
CA VAL A 52 -7.62 -0.15 30.29
C VAL A 52 -7.57 -1.04 31.54
N GLU A 53 -6.87 -2.17 31.46
CA GLU A 53 -6.72 -3.14 32.54
C GLU A 53 -5.32 -3.77 32.49
N GLY A 54 -4.72 -4.07 33.65
CA GLY A 54 -3.41 -4.73 33.75
C GLY A 54 -2.21 -3.84 33.40
N ASN A 55 -1.02 -4.45 33.29
CA ASN A 55 0.23 -3.76 32.98
C ASN A 55 0.92 -4.41 31.76
N PRO A 56 0.98 -3.73 30.60
CA PRO A 56 1.57 -4.29 29.39
C PRO A 56 3.06 -4.64 29.52
N ALA A 57 3.87 -3.78 30.14
CA ALA A 57 5.30 -4.00 30.29
C ALA A 57 5.59 -5.21 31.20
N ALA A 58 4.86 -5.32 32.33
CA ALA A 58 4.96 -6.49 33.21
C ALA A 58 4.46 -7.77 32.54
N THR A 59 3.43 -7.69 31.71
CA THR A 59 2.91 -8.83 30.95
C THR A 59 3.94 -9.34 29.95
N LEU A 60 4.61 -8.45 29.21
CA LEU A 60 5.59 -8.82 28.20
C LEU A 60 6.95 -9.26 28.78
N ALA A 61 7.15 -9.14 30.09
CA ALA A 61 8.29 -9.76 30.77
C ALA A 61 8.14 -11.29 30.87
N ASP A 62 6.91 -11.81 30.81
CA ASP A 62 6.61 -13.24 30.68
C ASP A 62 6.57 -13.62 29.19
N PRO A 63 7.37 -14.60 28.72
CA PRO A 63 7.30 -15.11 27.35
C PRO A 63 5.93 -15.67 26.94
N ASN A 64 5.08 -16.04 27.90
CA ASN A 64 3.70 -16.48 27.71
C ASN A 64 2.67 -15.37 27.97
N GLY A 65 3.11 -14.15 28.24
CA GLY A 65 2.23 -13.01 28.42
C GLY A 65 1.61 -12.54 27.10
N LEU A 66 0.33 -12.20 27.15
CA LEU A 66 -0.44 -11.64 26.04
C LEU A 66 -1.07 -10.32 26.44
N VAL A 67 -0.86 -9.32 25.60
CA VAL A 67 -1.54 -8.03 25.69
C VAL A 67 -2.56 -8.00 24.55
N VAL A 68 -3.82 -7.66 24.83
CA VAL A 68 -4.90 -7.67 23.83
C VAL A 68 -5.61 -6.33 23.78
N THR A 69 -6.28 -5.99 22.68
CA THR A 69 -7.20 -4.84 22.63
C THR A 69 -8.52 -5.16 23.32
N GLN A 70 -9.30 -4.14 23.68
CA GLN A 70 -10.65 -4.32 24.23
C GLN A 70 -11.56 -5.10 23.26
N LYS A 71 -11.42 -4.86 21.96
CA LYS A 71 -12.13 -5.57 20.89
C LYS A 71 -11.81 -7.06 20.90
N THR A 72 -10.54 -7.44 20.99
CA THR A 72 -10.11 -8.84 21.09
C THR A 72 -10.57 -9.49 22.40
N ALA A 73 -10.43 -8.77 23.52
CA ALA A 73 -10.92 -9.24 24.81
C ALA A 73 -12.43 -9.55 24.75
N ARG A 74 -13.23 -8.65 24.17
CA ARG A 74 -14.67 -8.86 23.98
C ARG A 74 -14.98 -10.01 23.03
N LYS A 75 -14.22 -10.16 21.94
CA LYS A 75 -14.40 -11.23 20.95
C LYS A 75 -14.27 -12.62 21.58
N TYR A 76 -13.27 -12.83 22.43
CA TYR A 76 -12.94 -14.16 22.96
C TYR A 76 -13.43 -14.44 24.38
N PHE A 77 -13.73 -13.40 25.16
CA PHE A 77 -14.13 -13.52 26.57
C PHE A 77 -15.46 -12.83 26.91
N GLY A 78 -16.12 -12.18 25.93
CA GLY A 78 -17.37 -11.47 26.13
C GLY A 78 -17.23 -10.23 27.00
N SER A 79 -18.17 -10.00 27.91
CA SER A 79 -18.16 -8.86 28.84
C SER A 79 -17.32 -9.09 30.11
N GLN A 80 -16.76 -10.28 30.29
CA GLN A 80 -15.98 -10.65 31.48
C GLN A 80 -14.53 -10.16 31.35
N SER A 81 -13.86 -9.92 32.48
CA SER A 81 -12.43 -9.58 32.46
C SER A 81 -11.62 -10.69 31.78
N ALA A 82 -10.77 -10.27 30.84
CA ALA A 82 -9.87 -11.15 30.13
C ALA A 82 -8.61 -11.47 30.94
N ILE A 83 -8.28 -10.68 31.97
CA ILE A 83 -7.05 -10.82 32.74
C ILE A 83 -6.97 -12.20 33.39
N GLY A 84 -5.81 -12.83 33.25
CA GLY A 84 -5.50 -14.15 33.78
C GLY A 84 -6.02 -15.31 32.92
N ARG A 85 -6.88 -15.06 31.93
CA ARG A 85 -7.37 -16.11 31.01
C ARG A 85 -6.33 -16.45 29.97
N THR A 86 -6.42 -17.65 29.40
CA THR A 86 -5.46 -18.16 28.42
C THR A 86 -6.11 -18.32 27.05
N LEU A 87 -5.39 -17.93 26.01
CA LEU A 87 -5.68 -18.27 24.62
C LEU A 87 -4.62 -19.23 24.10
N GLN A 88 -5.05 -20.19 23.28
CA GLN A 88 -4.14 -21.06 22.54
C GLN A 88 -3.86 -20.41 21.19
N LEU A 89 -2.63 -19.95 20.98
CA LEU A 89 -2.20 -19.40 19.69
C LEU A 89 -1.31 -20.40 18.97
N SER A 90 -1.73 -20.82 17.79
CA SER A 90 -0.91 -21.59 16.86
C SER A 90 -0.14 -20.62 15.95
N ILE A 91 1.18 -20.69 16.01
CA ILE A 91 2.11 -19.84 15.27
C ILE A 91 3.10 -20.78 14.59
N ASP A 92 3.23 -20.67 13.27
CA ASP A 92 4.07 -21.58 12.45
C ASP A 92 3.84 -23.07 12.77
N GLY A 93 2.61 -23.44 13.11
CA GLY A 93 2.20 -24.82 13.38
C GLY A 93 2.43 -25.31 14.80
N THR A 94 3.06 -24.49 15.64
CA THR A 94 3.24 -24.81 17.06
C THR A 94 2.24 -24.02 17.88
N THR A 95 1.48 -24.73 18.72
CA THR A 95 0.50 -24.11 19.63
C THR A 95 1.13 -23.78 20.97
N TYR A 96 1.01 -22.53 21.38
CA TYR A 96 1.47 -22.03 22.67
C TYR A 96 0.31 -21.48 23.51
N PRO A 97 0.27 -21.78 24.81
CA PRO A 97 -0.66 -21.15 25.73
C PRO A 97 -0.15 -19.75 26.09
N TYR A 98 -1.01 -18.76 25.90
CA TYR A 98 -0.72 -17.36 26.19
C TYR A 98 -1.72 -16.80 27.19
N LYS A 99 -1.23 -16.27 28.31
CA LYS A 99 -2.04 -15.71 29.39
C LYS A 99 -2.21 -14.21 29.20
N VAL A 100 -3.45 -13.74 29.17
CA VAL A 100 -3.77 -12.32 29.06
C VAL A 100 -3.39 -11.61 30.35
N GLY A 101 -2.46 -10.67 30.27
CA GLY A 101 -1.99 -9.88 31.43
C GLY A 101 -2.31 -8.38 31.36
N ALA A 102 -2.71 -7.89 30.19
CA ALA A 102 -3.18 -6.52 30.02
C ALA A 102 -4.17 -6.38 28.85
N VAL A 103 -5.07 -5.40 28.97
CA VAL A 103 -6.03 -5.01 27.94
C VAL A 103 -5.79 -3.55 27.57
N LEU A 104 -5.51 -3.28 26.30
CA LEU A 104 -5.32 -1.94 25.74
C LEU A 104 -6.65 -1.39 25.22
N ARG A 105 -6.79 -0.06 25.23
CA ARG A 105 -7.87 0.61 24.49
C ARG A 105 -7.74 0.28 22.99
N ASP A 106 -8.88 0.17 22.32
CA ASP A 106 -8.92 -0.08 20.88
C ASP A 106 -8.11 0.99 20.14
N MET A 107 -7.18 0.53 19.28
CA MET A 107 -6.32 1.42 18.50
C MET A 107 -7.12 2.10 17.39
N PRO A 108 -6.90 3.41 17.16
CA PRO A 108 -7.44 4.11 16.00
C PRO A 108 -7.10 3.41 14.68
N ASP A 109 -7.86 3.73 13.63
CA ASP A 109 -7.65 3.13 12.30
C ASP A 109 -6.46 3.72 11.54
N ASP A 110 -5.93 4.86 11.97
CA ASP A 110 -4.80 5.57 11.37
C ASP A 110 -3.42 5.19 11.98
N VAL A 111 -3.36 4.13 12.79
CA VAL A 111 -2.11 3.60 13.37
C VAL A 111 -1.40 2.66 12.38
N THR A 112 -0.13 2.94 12.06
CA THR A 112 0.67 2.13 11.13
C THR A 112 1.01 0.73 11.67
N PHE A 113 1.43 0.63 12.93
CA PHE A 113 1.78 -0.64 13.58
C PHE A 113 0.63 -1.12 14.44
N LYS A 114 -0.47 -1.44 13.77
CA LYS A 114 -1.70 -1.93 14.40
C LYS A 114 -1.63 -3.45 14.50
N SER A 115 -1.88 -3.97 15.70
CA SER A 115 -2.15 -5.38 15.96
C SER A 115 -3.23 -5.45 17.04
N GLU A 116 -4.01 -6.51 17.01
CA GLU A 116 -5.11 -6.72 17.96
C GLU A 116 -4.65 -7.54 19.19
N MET A 117 -3.48 -8.19 19.07
CA MET A 117 -2.79 -8.94 20.11
C MET A 117 -1.29 -8.66 20.06
N PHE A 118 -0.62 -8.68 21.21
CA PHE A 118 0.82 -8.50 21.33
C PHE A 118 1.44 -9.51 22.28
N ALA A 119 2.59 -10.05 21.88
CA ALA A 119 3.39 -10.99 22.68
C ALA A 119 4.87 -10.58 22.66
N GLN A 120 5.64 -11.12 23.61
CA GLN A 120 7.07 -10.85 23.65
C GLN A 120 7.77 -11.42 22.41
N ILE A 121 8.62 -10.61 21.79
CA ILE A 121 9.47 -11.07 20.70
C ILE A 121 10.48 -12.10 21.22
N SER A 122 10.43 -13.31 20.67
CA SER A 122 11.25 -14.43 21.10
C SER A 122 12.01 -15.06 19.94
N ARG A 123 13.33 -15.08 20.03
CA ARG A 123 14.17 -15.83 19.09
C ARG A 123 13.91 -17.34 19.18
N THR A 124 13.60 -17.86 20.37
CA THR A 124 13.40 -19.30 20.53
C THR A 124 12.10 -19.79 19.92
N ARG A 125 11.08 -18.92 19.80
CA ARG A 125 9.80 -19.26 19.16
C ARG A 125 9.73 -18.86 17.70
N PHE A 126 10.29 -17.71 17.36
CA PHE A 126 10.09 -17.07 16.04
C PHE A 126 11.38 -16.91 15.24
N GLY A 127 12.52 -17.31 15.82
CA GLY A 127 13.80 -17.28 15.14
C GLY A 127 13.87 -18.34 14.06
N ASN A 128 14.20 -17.92 12.84
CA ASN A 128 14.60 -18.80 11.76
C ASN A 128 16.10 -18.62 11.46
N GLU A 129 16.60 -19.35 10.47
CA GLU A 129 17.99 -19.23 10.02
C GLU A 129 18.37 -17.78 9.66
N TRP A 130 17.44 -16.98 9.15
CA TRP A 130 17.65 -15.58 8.75
C TRP A 130 17.58 -14.56 9.90
N TRP A 131 17.29 -14.98 11.14
CA TRP A 131 17.08 -14.07 12.28
C TRP A 131 18.28 -13.17 12.61
N GLU A 132 19.48 -13.65 12.30
CA GLU A 132 20.75 -12.93 12.51
C GLU A 132 21.49 -12.62 11.20
N HIS A 133 20.86 -12.88 10.06
CA HIS A 133 21.43 -12.55 8.76
C HIS A 133 21.28 -11.07 8.47
N TRP A 134 22.41 -10.41 8.23
CA TRP A 134 22.42 -9.05 7.70
C TRP A 134 21.70 -8.99 6.35
N GLY A 135 20.93 -7.92 6.13
CA GLY A 135 20.08 -7.75 4.95
C GLY A 135 18.70 -8.40 5.05
N SER A 136 18.41 -9.15 6.13
CA SER A 136 17.07 -9.65 6.41
C SER A 136 16.13 -8.49 6.79
N ALA A 137 14.97 -8.42 6.13
CA ALA A 137 13.95 -7.38 6.33
C ALA A 137 12.80 -7.82 7.27
N SER A 138 13.02 -8.83 8.12
CA SER A 138 11.95 -9.47 8.91
C SER A 138 11.57 -8.70 10.19
N LEU A 139 12.37 -7.73 10.64
CA LEU A 139 12.20 -7.02 11.90
C LEU A 139 12.21 -5.50 11.69
N THR A 140 11.20 -4.80 12.18
CA THR A 140 11.22 -3.33 12.23
C THR A 140 11.83 -2.87 13.55
N THR A 141 12.87 -2.04 13.50
CA THR A 141 13.53 -1.47 14.68
C THR A 141 13.21 0.02 14.80
N PHE A 142 12.73 0.44 15.96
CA PHE A 142 12.53 1.85 16.31
C PHE A 142 13.62 2.29 17.27
N LEU A 143 14.15 3.49 17.03
CA LEU A 143 15.16 4.12 17.87
C LEU A 143 14.63 5.48 18.32
N ARG A 144 14.80 5.80 19.60
CA ARG A 144 14.40 7.08 20.19
C ARG A 144 15.63 7.94 20.40
N PHE A 145 15.58 9.16 19.86
CA PHE A 145 16.60 10.19 20.03
C PHE A 145 16.00 11.41 20.75
N PRO A 146 16.81 12.20 21.48
CA PRO A 146 16.34 13.43 22.11
C PRO A 146 15.91 14.49 21.08
N ASP A 147 16.63 14.58 19.96
CA ASP A 147 16.34 15.51 18.87
C ASP A 147 16.85 14.98 17.51
N ALA A 148 16.60 15.75 16.45
CA ALA A 148 17.01 15.42 15.09
C ALA A 148 18.53 15.58 14.84
N VAL A 149 19.26 16.32 15.69
CA VAL A 149 20.72 16.47 15.58
C VAL A 149 21.39 15.20 16.07
N ALA A 150 20.98 14.68 17.23
CA ALA A 150 21.46 13.41 17.77
C ALA A 150 21.19 12.24 16.82
N ALA A 151 19.99 12.19 16.20
CA ALA A 151 19.66 11.18 15.21
C ALA A 151 20.62 11.22 14.00
N ARG A 152 20.89 12.40 13.44
CA ARG A 152 21.83 12.55 12.30
C ARG A 152 23.28 12.21 12.69
N ALA A 153 23.69 12.58 13.90
CA ALA A 153 25.02 12.25 14.42
C ALA A 153 25.21 10.73 14.58
N PHE A 154 24.16 10.01 14.97
CA PHE A 154 24.17 8.55 15.01
C PHE A 154 24.12 7.93 13.61
N GLU A 155 23.27 8.43 12.72
CA GLU A 155 23.16 7.96 11.34
C GLU A 155 24.51 8.03 10.60
N ALA A 156 25.30 9.09 10.83
CA ALA A 156 26.65 9.23 10.27
C ALA A 156 27.63 8.12 10.73
N GLN A 157 27.34 7.42 11.82
CA GLN A 157 28.16 6.32 12.35
C GLN A 157 27.75 4.94 11.80
N LEU A 158 26.55 4.82 11.20
CA LEU A 158 26.04 3.56 10.65
C LEU A 158 26.97 2.95 9.57
N PRO A 159 27.61 3.71 8.66
CA PRO A 159 28.54 3.11 7.70
C PRO A 159 29.71 2.37 8.37
N ALA A 160 30.30 2.98 9.42
CA ALA A 160 31.38 2.35 10.18
C ALA A 160 30.89 1.15 11.00
N PHE A 161 29.66 1.21 11.52
CA PHE A 161 29.01 0.09 12.17
C PHE A 161 28.80 -1.10 11.20
N LEU A 162 28.32 -0.85 9.98
CA LEU A 162 28.18 -1.88 8.95
C LEU A 162 29.53 -2.48 8.52
N ASP A 163 30.58 -1.66 8.42
CA ASP A 163 31.95 -2.14 8.16
C ASP A 163 32.43 -3.14 9.22
N ARG A 164 32.12 -2.89 10.52
CA ARG A 164 32.52 -3.78 11.62
C ARG A 164 31.71 -5.07 11.70
N HIS A 165 30.41 -5.02 11.44
CA HIS A 165 29.50 -6.12 11.77
C HIS A 165 28.86 -6.80 10.56
N ALA A 166 28.49 -6.05 9.52
CA ALA A 166 27.79 -6.59 8.35
C ALA A 166 28.75 -7.12 7.29
N TYR A 167 29.85 -6.40 7.01
CA TYR A 167 30.80 -6.78 5.96
C TYR A 167 31.92 -7.69 6.45
N ALA A 168 32.24 -7.65 7.75
CA ALA A 168 33.29 -8.49 8.34
C ALA A 168 32.94 -10.00 8.31
N GLY A 169 31.64 -10.34 8.31
CA GLY A 169 31.12 -11.71 8.32
C GLY A 169 31.07 -12.41 6.95
N GLY A 170 31.41 -11.71 5.86
CA GLY A 170 31.55 -12.28 4.52
C GLY A 170 30.24 -12.60 3.76
N ASN A 171 29.06 -12.48 4.39
CA ASN A 171 27.77 -12.73 3.73
C ASN A 171 27.25 -11.54 2.90
N LEU A 172 27.76 -10.32 3.14
CA LEU A 172 27.48 -9.12 2.34
C LEU A 172 28.80 -8.43 1.98
N LYS A 173 28.93 -7.96 0.74
CA LYS A 173 30.07 -7.15 0.33
C LYS A 173 29.80 -5.67 0.55
N LYS A 174 30.88 -4.91 0.75
CA LYS A 174 30.80 -3.46 0.88
C LYS A 174 30.08 -2.86 -0.33
N GLY A 175 29.01 -2.13 -0.08
CA GLY A 175 28.19 -1.49 -1.10
C GLY A 175 26.96 -2.29 -1.56
N GLU A 176 26.77 -3.52 -1.08
CA GLU A 176 25.56 -4.31 -1.38
C GLU A 176 24.39 -3.99 -0.43
N TYR A 177 24.67 -3.41 0.73
CA TYR A 177 23.67 -3.08 1.74
C TYR A 177 23.92 -1.70 2.36
N PHE A 178 22.88 -0.91 2.54
CA PHE A 178 23.00 0.39 3.20
C PHE A 178 21.87 0.54 4.20
N GLN A 179 22.19 1.22 5.29
CA GLN A 179 21.23 1.52 6.33
C GLN A 179 21.19 3.02 6.58
N SER A 180 19.98 3.54 6.76
CA SER A 180 19.71 4.94 7.04
C SER A 180 18.61 5.04 8.09
N LEU A 181 18.65 6.08 8.91
CA LEU A 181 17.56 6.39 9.81
C LEU A 181 16.45 7.12 9.06
N ARG A 182 15.21 6.80 9.43
CA ARG A 182 14.03 7.45 8.87
C ARG A 182 13.15 7.98 9.99
N PRO A 183 12.78 9.28 9.95
CA PRO A 183 11.81 9.82 10.88
C PRO A 183 10.48 9.08 10.75
N LEU A 184 9.88 8.70 11.88
CA LEU A 184 8.61 7.99 11.92
C LEU A 184 7.50 8.75 11.18
N THR A 185 7.51 10.08 11.26
CA THR A 185 6.55 10.97 10.59
C THR A 185 6.63 10.94 9.07
N ALA A 186 7.76 10.51 8.49
CA ALA A 186 7.96 10.46 7.04
C ALA A 186 7.42 9.17 6.39
N MET A 187 7.01 8.17 7.18
CA MET A 187 6.62 6.87 6.64
C MET A 187 5.32 6.90 5.84
N HIS A 188 4.37 7.77 6.18
CA HIS A 188 3.05 7.82 5.55
C HIS A 188 3.07 8.31 4.09
N LEU A 189 4.07 9.11 3.69
CA LEU A 189 4.27 9.60 2.31
C LEU A 189 5.61 9.15 1.73
N TYR A 190 6.09 8.00 2.20
CA TYR A 190 7.37 7.43 1.78
C TYR A 190 7.30 6.91 0.35
N SER A 191 6.25 6.13 0.04
CA SER A 191 6.03 5.62 -1.31
C SER A 191 5.84 6.78 -2.29
N PRO A 192 6.57 6.83 -3.41
CA PRO A 192 6.31 7.79 -4.48
C PRO A 192 4.85 7.75 -4.94
N GLY A 193 4.22 6.58 -4.90
CA GLY A 193 2.81 6.39 -5.21
C GLY A 193 1.92 7.17 -4.23
N ASP A 194 2.08 6.97 -2.93
CA ASP A 194 1.23 7.61 -1.91
C ASP A 194 1.39 9.13 -1.92
N ARG A 195 2.63 9.61 -2.07
CA ARG A 195 2.90 11.03 -2.24
C ARG A 195 2.22 11.60 -3.49
N ALA A 196 2.35 10.91 -4.63
CA ALA A 196 1.72 11.33 -5.87
C ALA A 196 0.19 11.40 -5.74
N ILE A 197 -0.44 10.51 -4.96
CA ILE A 197 -1.89 10.57 -4.72
C ILE A 197 -2.27 11.85 -4.01
N VAL A 198 -1.65 12.11 -2.85
CA VAL A 198 -2.02 13.25 -2.00
C VAL A 198 -1.71 14.56 -2.71
N THR A 199 -0.60 14.64 -3.44
CA THR A 199 -0.26 15.82 -4.24
C THR A 199 -1.23 16.00 -5.41
N THR A 200 -1.65 14.93 -6.09
CA THR A 200 -2.59 15.03 -7.22
C THR A 200 -3.98 15.43 -6.74
N LEU A 201 -4.51 14.80 -5.68
CA LEU A 201 -5.81 15.19 -5.10
C LEU A 201 -5.79 16.63 -4.58
N GLY A 202 -4.71 17.03 -3.91
CA GLY A 202 -4.51 18.42 -3.46
C GLY A 202 -4.43 19.42 -4.62
N ALA A 203 -3.71 19.08 -5.69
CA ALA A 203 -3.63 19.90 -6.89
C ALA A 203 -4.99 20.05 -7.57
N VAL A 204 -5.77 18.97 -7.68
CA VAL A 204 -7.13 19.02 -8.24
C VAL A 204 -8.05 19.90 -7.39
N GLY A 205 -8.07 19.71 -6.07
CA GLY A 205 -8.86 20.56 -5.17
C GLY A 205 -8.47 22.04 -5.27
N LEU A 206 -7.18 22.34 -5.35
CA LEU A 206 -6.68 23.71 -5.54
C LEU A 206 -7.10 24.30 -6.88
N LEU A 207 -7.00 23.54 -7.97
CA LEU A 207 -7.41 24.01 -9.31
C LEU A 207 -8.91 24.29 -9.37
N THR A 208 -9.75 23.39 -8.83
CA THR A 208 -11.21 23.61 -8.75
C THR A 208 -11.54 24.86 -7.93
N LEU A 209 -10.86 25.05 -6.80
CA LEU A 209 -11.03 26.26 -5.97
C LEU A 209 -10.64 27.53 -6.74
N LEU A 210 -9.53 27.50 -7.49
CA LEU A 210 -9.10 28.64 -8.31
C LEU A 210 -10.10 28.97 -9.43
N ILE A 211 -10.65 27.95 -10.11
CA ILE A 211 -11.72 28.13 -11.10
C ILE A 211 -12.93 28.85 -10.47
N ALA A 212 -13.37 28.39 -9.29
CA ALA A 212 -14.48 28.99 -8.57
C ALA A 212 -14.22 30.44 -8.15
N ILE A 213 -13.01 30.73 -7.64
CA ILE A 213 -12.60 32.10 -7.25
C ILE A 213 -12.57 33.02 -8.47
N VAL A 214 -11.96 32.59 -9.57
CA VAL A 214 -11.89 33.38 -10.81
C VAL A 214 -13.29 33.68 -11.34
N ASN A 215 -14.18 32.68 -11.33
CA ASN A 215 -15.56 32.85 -11.75
C ASN A 215 -16.31 33.85 -10.85
N TYR A 216 -16.14 33.75 -9.53
CA TYR A 216 -16.75 34.71 -8.59
C TYR A 216 -16.22 36.13 -8.79
N VAL A 217 -14.90 36.31 -8.93
CA VAL A 217 -14.27 37.62 -9.18
C VAL A 217 -14.78 38.20 -10.50
N ASN A 218 -14.93 37.38 -11.54
CA ASN A 218 -15.49 37.81 -12.82
C ASN A 218 -16.95 38.27 -12.67
N LEU A 219 -17.79 37.51 -11.98
CA LEU A 219 -19.19 37.88 -11.72
C LEU A 219 -19.32 39.14 -10.87
N ALA A 220 -18.53 39.26 -9.79
CA ALA A 220 -18.47 40.43 -8.93
C ALA A 220 -18.05 41.68 -9.72
N THR A 221 -17.06 41.53 -10.60
CA THR A 221 -16.60 42.57 -11.53
C THR A 221 -17.68 42.98 -12.53
N ALA A 222 -18.44 42.03 -13.09
CA ALA A 222 -19.55 42.33 -13.99
C ALA A 222 -20.69 43.10 -13.27
N ARG A 223 -21.02 42.70 -12.04
CA ARG A 223 -22.04 43.37 -11.21
C ARG A 223 -21.62 44.77 -10.75
N ALA A 224 -20.33 45.03 -10.55
CA ALA A 224 -19.82 46.35 -10.18
C ALA A 224 -20.26 47.44 -11.16
N GLY A 225 -20.24 47.16 -12.47
CA GLY A 225 -20.67 48.11 -13.51
C GLY A 225 -22.17 48.45 -13.43
N LEU A 226 -23.01 47.50 -13.01
CA LEU A 226 -24.46 47.72 -12.82
C LEU A 226 -24.73 48.63 -11.63
N ARG A 227 -23.87 48.61 -10.61
CA ARG A 227 -23.95 49.47 -9.41
C ARG A 227 -23.30 50.85 -9.59
N ALA A 228 -22.77 51.16 -10.78
CA ALA A 228 -22.08 52.42 -11.03
C ALA A 228 -22.97 53.66 -10.84
N ARG A 229 -24.26 53.58 -11.22
CA ARG A 229 -25.23 54.69 -11.03
C ARG A 229 -25.55 54.93 -9.55
N GLU A 230 -25.74 53.86 -8.78
CA GLU A 230 -25.96 53.94 -7.33
C GLU A 230 -24.78 54.62 -6.62
N VAL A 231 -23.56 54.22 -6.97
CA VAL A 231 -22.33 54.81 -6.41
C VAL A 231 -22.16 56.27 -6.81
N ALA A 232 -22.51 56.64 -8.05
CA ALA A 232 -22.49 58.02 -8.51
C ALA A 232 -23.47 58.91 -7.72
N MET A 233 -24.70 58.43 -7.48
CA MET A 233 -25.67 59.15 -6.65
C MET A 233 -25.19 59.32 -5.20
N ARG A 234 -24.63 58.27 -4.59
CA ARG A 234 -24.10 58.34 -3.21
C ARG A 234 -22.93 59.31 -3.06
N LYS A 235 -22.06 59.43 -4.07
CA LYS A 235 -20.98 60.45 -4.08
C LYS A 235 -21.54 61.87 -4.20
N VAL A 236 -22.58 62.07 -5.01
CA VAL A 236 -23.25 63.38 -5.15
C VAL A 236 -23.93 63.80 -3.84
N LEU A 237 -24.46 62.84 -3.08
CA LEU A 237 -25.03 63.04 -1.75
C LEU A 237 -23.99 63.16 -0.61
N GLY A 238 -22.70 63.31 -0.92
CA GLY A 238 -21.63 63.53 0.07
C GLY A 238 -20.91 62.26 0.57
N GLY A 239 -21.16 61.10 -0.01
CA GLY A 239 -20.49 59.86 0.35
C GLY A 239 -18.98 59.87 0.06
N THR A 240 -18.16 59.66 1.09
CA THR A 240 -16.69 59.63 0.94
C THR A 240 -16.20 58.32 0.30
N ARG A 241 -15.08 58.39 -0.41
CA ARG A 241 -14.40 57.22 -1.02
C ARG A 241 -14.15 56.09 0.00
N ARG A 242 -13.73 56.43 1.22
CA ARG A 242 -13.45 55.45 2.28
C ARG A 242 -14.73 54.74 2.77
N SER A 243 -15.85 55.44 2.86
CA SER A 243 -17.14 54.87 3.25
C SER A 243 -17.61 53.79 2.26
N LEU A 244 -17.55 54.11 0.96
CA LEU A 244 -17.93 53.17 -0.11
C LEU A 244 -17.03 51.93 -0.15
N ILE A 245 -15.72 52.10 0.03
CA ILE A 245 -14.77 50.98 0.06
C ILE A 245 -15.06 50.06 1.26
N ARG A 246 -15.29 50.60 2.46
CA ARG A 246 -15.61 49.80 3.66
C ARG A 246 -16.92 49.02 3.49
N GLN A 247 -17.94 49.64 2.91
CA GLN A 247 -19.20 48.96 2.64
C GLN A 247 -19.03 47.81 1.65
N PHE A 248 -18.42 48.05 0.48
CA PHE A 248 -18.28 46.99 -0.52
C PHE A 248 -17.37 45.85 -0.06
N LEU A 249 -16.31 46.16 0.68
CA LEU A 249 -15.44 45.14 1.26
C LEU A 249 -16.18 44.34 2.35
N GLY A 250 -17.03 45.00 3.16
CA GLY A 250 -17.89 44.34 4.14
C GLY A 250 -18.95 43.44 3.50
N GLU A 251 -19.62 43.90 2.45
CA GLU A 251 -20.57 43.08 1.67
C GLU A 251 -19.88 41.85 1.05
N ALA A 252 -18.68 42.04 0.47
CA ALA A 252 -17.89 40.94 -0.08
C ALA A 252 -17.47 39.94 1.01
N LEU A 253 -16.99 40.43 2.16
CA LEU A 253 -16.59 39.60 3.29
C LEU A 253 -17.77 38.80 3.85
N ALA A 254 -18.92 39.42 4.07
CA ALA A 254 -20.12 38.75 4.56
C ALA A 254 -20.59 37.67 3.57
N THR A 255 -20.60 37.97 2.27
CA THR A 255 -21.01 37.02 1.23
C THR A 255 -20.08 35.81 1.19
N VAL A 256 -18.76 36.03 1.20
CA VAL A 256 -17.76 34.96 1.17
C VAL A 256 -17.78 34.15 2.47
N ALA A 257 -17.99 34.79 3.63
CA ALA A 257 -18.08 34.09 4.91
C ALA A 257 -19.31 33.16 4.96
N VAL A 258 -20.48 33.63 4.52
CA VAL A 258 -21.69 32.80 4.43
C VAL A 258 -21.48 31.64 3.44
N ALA A 259 -20.88 31.91 2.27
CA ALA A 259 -20.57 30.86 1.30
C ALA A 259 -19.59 29.82 1.86
N ALA A 260 -18.57 30.25 2.62
CA ALA A 260 -17.62 29.36 3.27
C ALA A 260 -18.26 28.49 4.36
N LEU A 261 -19.18 29.05 5.16
CA LEU A 261 -19.95 28.29 6.15
C LEU A 261 -20.84 27.23 5.48
N ILE A 262 -21.55 27.60 4.41
CA ILE A 262 -22.36 26.66 3.63
C ILE A 262 -21.47 25.59 3.00
N GLY A 263 -20.34 25.98 2.42
CA GLY A 263 -19.36 25.05 1.84
C GLY A 263 -18.80 24.06 2.86
N LEU A 264 -18.48 24.52 4.08
CA LEU A 264 -18.03 23.67 5.18
C LEU A 264 -19.13 22.69 5.61
N ALA A 265 -20.38 23.15 5.72
CA ALA A 265 -21.52 22.28 6.04
C ALA A 265 -21.74 21.21 4.95
N LEU A 266 -21.66 21.59 3.68
CA LEU A 266 -21.75 20.64 2.56
C LEU A 266 -20.59 19.64 2.57
N ALA A 267 -19.38 20.07 2.89
CA ALA A 267 -18.22 19.20 3.02
C ALA A 267 -18.42 18.17 4.14
N GLU A 268 -18.94 18.59 5.30
CA GLU A 268 -19.24 17.69 6.43
C GLU A 268 -20.32 16.66 6.05
N ILE A 269 -21.36 17.07 5.33
CA ILE A 269 -22.44 16.18 4.85
C ILE A 269 -21.94 15.20 3.79
N ALA A 270 -21.02 15.64 2.91
CA ALA A 270 -20.45 14.80 1.86
C ALA A 270 -19.38 13.83 2.38
N LEU A 271 -18.78 14.11 3.54
CA LEU A 271 -17.64 13.36 4.07
C LEU A 271 -17.93 11.86 4.29
N PRO A 272 -19.09 11.44 4.84
CA PRO A 272 -19.42 10.02 4.98
C PRO A 272 -19.50 9.30 3.62
N PHE A 273 -20.00 9.98 2.58
CA PHE A 273 -20.07 9.43 1.23
C PHE A 273 -18.68 9.26 0.62
N ILE A 274 -17.82 10.27 0.78
CA ILE A 274 -16.41 10.21 0.38
C ILE A 274 -15.69 9.08 1.13
N ASN A 275 -15.91 8.94 2.43
CA ASN A 275 -15.34 7.88 3.25
C ASN A 275 -15.79 6.48 2.81
N ALA A 276 -17.08 6.30 2.52
CA ALA A 276 -17.61 5.04 2.04
C ALA A 276 -17.03 4.65 0.66
N LEU A 277 -16.90 5.61 -0.26
CA LEU A 277 -16.37 5.36 -1.62
C LEU A 277 -14.85 5.22 -1.65
N GLY A 278 -14.16 6.04 -0.87
CA GLY A 278 -12.71 6.06 -0.74
C GLY A 278 -12.16 4.97 0.19
N GLY A 279 -13.02 4.34 1.00
CA GLY A 279 -12.60 3.43 2.07
C GLY A 279 -11.72 4.13 3.11
N THR A 280 -12.00 5.41 3.39
CA THR A 280 -11.24 6.25 4.31
C THR A 280 -12.04 6.57 5.56
N THR A 281 -11.38 7.07 6.59
CA THR A 281 -11.98 7.55 7.85
C THR A 281 -11.66 9.03 8.07
N LEU A 282 -11.76 9.83 7.00
CA LEU A 282 -11.50 11.26 7.05
C LEU A 282 -12.49 11.93 8.00
N ALA A 283 -11.97 12.80 8.85
CA ALA A 283 -12.75 13.65 9.75
C ALA A 283 -12.22 15.08 9.64
N ILE A 284 -13.13 16.06 9.60
CA ILE A 284 -12.74 17.46 9.60
C ILE A 284 -12.44 17.85 11.05
N ARG A 285 -11.17 18.14 11.32
CA ARG A 285 -10.76 18.70 12.60
C ARG A 285 -10.88 20.21 12.55
N TYR A 286 -11.71 20.80 13.40
CA TYR A 286 -11.98 22.24 13.39
C TYR A 286 -10.87 23.02 14.11
N VAL A 287 -10.44 22.54 15.28
CA VAL A 287 -9.49 23.22 16.17
C VAL A 287 -8.24 22.36 16.36
N GLY A 288 -7.08 23.00 16.42
CA GLY A 288 -5.78 22.34 16.57
C GLY A 288 -4.75 22.88 15.59
N TRP A 289 -3.52 22.38 15.67
CA TRP A 289 -2.43 22.76 14.76
C TRP A 289 -2.68 22.33 13.30
N ASP A 290 -3.53 21.32 13.11
CA ASP A 290 -4.02 20.80 11.84
C ASP A 290 -5.52 21.12 11.60
N GLY A 291 -6.07 22.06 12.38
CA GLY A 291 -7.47 22.47 12.28
C GLY A 291 -7.76 23.30 11.02
N VAL A 292 -8.95 23.12 10.42
CA VAL A 292 -9.34 23.82 9.18
C VAL A 292 -9.75 25.28 9.39
N VAL A 293 -10.05 25.72 10.62
CA VAL A 293 -10.59 27.05 10.88
C VAL A 293 -9.62 28.16 10.48
N LEU A 294 -8.34 28.06 10.86
CA LEU A 294 -7.34 29.08 10.51
C LEU A 294 -7.16 29.23 8.98
N PRO A 295 -6.90 28.15 8.20
CA PRO A 295 -6.77 28.28 6.75
C PRO A 295 -8.09 28.75 6.09
N LEU A 296 -9.25 28.36 6.61
CA LEU A 296 -10.54 28.82 6.10
C LEU A 296 -10.75 30.32 6.32
N VAL A 297 -10.40 30.84 7.50
CA VAL A 297 -10.45 32.29 7.79
C VAL A 297 -9.51 33.05 6.85
N LEU A 298 -8.29 32.58 6.66
CA LEU A 298 -7.33 33.18 5.72
C LEU A 298 -7.86 33.17 4.28
N LEU A 299 -8.51 32.08 3.87
CA LEU A 299 -9.13 31.96 2.55
C LEU A 299 -10.28 32.96 2.36
N VAL A 300 -11.18 33.06 3.34
CA VAL A 300 -12.31 34.01 3.32
C VAL A 300 -11.80 35.45 3.20
N LEU A 301 -10.80 35.81 4.01
CA LEU A 301 -10.19 37.14 3.96
C LEU A 301 -9.51 37.39 2.60
N GLY A 302 -8.77 36.42 2.08
CA GLY A 302 -8.09 36.52 0.79
C GLY A 302 -9.06 36.72 -0.38
N ILE A 303 -10.12 35.90 -0.46
CA ILE A 303 -11.12 35.99 -1.53
C ILE A 303 -11.92 37.30 -1.40
N ALA A 304 -12.36 37.67 -0.19
CA ALA A 304 -13.09 38.91 0.03
C ALA A 304 -12.25 40.13 -0.35
N LEU A 305 -10.95 40.09 -0.06
CA LEU A 305 -10.01 41.14 -0.45
C LEU A 305 -9.88 41.22 -1.96
N VAL A 306 -9.58 40.12 -2.66
CA VAL A 306 -9.42 40.10 -4.13
C VAL A 306 -10.71 40.51 -4.86
N ALA A 307 -11.85 39.95 -4.45
CA ALA A 307 -13.14 40.22 -5.07
C ALA A 307 -13.70 41.61 -4.73
N GLY A 308 -13.38 42.14 -3.54
CA GLY A 308 -13.83 43.46 -3.07
C GLY A 308 -12.95 44.61 -3.56
N LEU A 309 -11.63 44.41 -3.66
CA LEU A 309 -10.67 45.43 -4.09
C LEU A 309 -10.95 45.92 -5.50
N TYR A 310 -11.23 45.01 -6.45
CA TYR A 310 -11.40 45.39 -7.85
C TYR A 310 -12.61 46.33 -8.06
N PRO A 311 -13.84 45.99 -7.62
CA PRO A 311 -14.97 46.92 -7.62
C PRO A 311 -14.66 48.20 -6.84
N ALA A 312 -14.05 48.10 -5.67
CA ALA A 312 -13.78 49.26 -4.80
C ALA A 312 -12.82 50.27 -5.46
N PHE A 313 -11.76 49.82 -6.13
CA PHE A 313 -10.82 50.68 -6.85
C PHE A 313 -11.43 51.26 -8.14
N VAL A 314 -12.13 50.45 -8.92
CA VAL A 314 -12.76 50.87 -10.18
C VAL A 314 -13.92 51.84 -9.92
N LEU A 315 -14.82 51.54 -8.98
CA LEU A 315 -15.99 52.37 -8.65
C LEU A 315 -15.60 53.66 -7.92
N SER A 316 -14.57 53.62 -7.08
CA SER A 316 -14.11 54.82 -6.39
C SER A 316 -13.46 55.86 -7.31
N GLY A 317 -12.95 55.44 -8.47
CA GLY A 317 -12.38 56.32 -9.50
C GLY A 317 -13.40 57.00 -10.44
N PHE A 318 -14.68 56.60 -10.42
CA PHE A 318 -15.66 57.20 -11.33
C PHE A 318 -16.01 58.65 -10.99
N ARG A 319 -16.00 59.50 -12.04
CA ARG A 319 -16.49 60.89 -12.03
C ARG A 319 -18.02 60.88 -12.21
N PRO A 320 -18.81 61.36 -11.22
CA PRO A 320 -20.27 61.29 -11.25
C PRO A 320 -20.92 61.89 -12.51
N ALA A 321 -20.38 63.01 -13.02
CA ALA A 321 -20.86 63.69 -14.21
C ALA A 321 -20.82 62.80 -15.48
N ALA A 322 -19.79 61.98 -15.65
CA ALA A 322 -19.64 61.10 -16.82
C ALA A 322 -20.55 59.87 -16.76
N VAL A 323 -20.84 59.36 -15.56
CA VAL A 323 -21.70 58.18 -15.36
C VAL A 323 -23.18 58.52 -15.54
N LEU A 324 -23.59 59.73 -15.14
CA LEU A 324 -24.97 60.20 -15.22
C LEU A 324 -25.33 60.75 -16.62
N ALA A 325 -24.36 61.31 -17.36
CA ALA A 325 -24.57 61.84 -18.71
C ALA A 325 -24.62 60.77 -19.82
N SER A 326 -24.19 59.54 -19.55
CA SER A 326 -24.12 58.49 -20.57
C SER A 326 -25.23 57.44 -20.42
N THR A 327 -25.85 57.05 -21.55
CA THR A 327 -26.86 55.97 -21.63
C THR A 327 -26.25 54.56 -21.58
N ARG A 328 -24.93 54.42 -21.70
CA ARG A 328 -24.21 53.15 -21.58
C ARG A 328 -23.56 53.02 -20.21
N ALA A 329 -23.81 51.91 -19.52
CA ALA A 329 -23.13 51.61 -18.27
C ALA A 329 -21.59 51.61 -18.46
N PRO A 330 -20.81 52.34 -17.65
CA PRO A 330 -19.35 52.37 -17.78
C PRO A 330 -18.77 51.05 -17.24
N GLY A 331 -18.79 50.01 -18.06
CA GLY A 331 -18.17 48.72 -17.78
C GLY A 331 -16.65 48.80 -17.93
N GLY A 332 -15.94 49.38 -16.96
CA GLY A 332 -14.49 49.22 -16.74
C GLY A 332 -13.52 49.62 -17.87
N GLY A 333 -14.00 50.13 -19.01
CA GLY A 333 -13.19 50.45 -20.19
C GLY A 333 -12.60 49.21 -20.89
N ARG A 334 -11.84 49.45 -21.99
CA ARG A 334 -11.17 48.40 -22.79
C ARG A 334 -10.29 47.46 -21.93
N SER A 335 -9.67 47.98 -20.87
CA SER A 335 -8.82 47.21 -19.97
C SER A 335 -9.60 46.25 -19.06
N GLY A 336 -10.78 46.66 -18.56
CA GLY A 336 -11.66 45.77 -17.79
C GLY A 336 -12.24 44.63 -18.62
N THR A 337 -12.57 44.91 -19.89
CA THR A 337 -12.99 43.86 -20.85
C THR A 337 -11.85 42.88 -21.15
N ARG A 338 -10.62 43.37 -21.41
CA ARG A 338 -9.45 42.51 -21.67
C ARG A 338 -9.10 41.62 -20.47
N LEU A 339 -9.15 42.15 -19.24
CA LEU A 339 -8.91 41.36 -18.03
C LEU A 339 -9.96 40.26 -17.88
N ARG A 340 -11.24 40.57 -18.13
CA ARG A 340 -12.31 39.57 -18.12
C ARG A 340 -12.10 38.49 -19.17
N THR A 341 -11.78 38.87 -20.40
CA THR A 341 -11.51 37.91 -21.47
C THR A 341 -10.33 37.02 -21.09
N ALA A 342 -9.24 37.57 -20.53
CA ALA A 342 -8.11 36.79 -20.06
C ALA A 342 -8.50 35.81 -18.93
N LEU A 343 -9.26 36.27 -17.93
CA LEU A 343 -9.74 35.42 -16.82
C LEU A 343 -10.63 34.27 -17.31
N VAL A 344 -11.52 34.54 -18.26
CA VAL A 344 -12.40 33.53 -18.88
C VAL A 344 -11.59 32.52 -19.70
N VAL A 345 -10.60 32.98 -20.48
CA VAL A 345 -9.72 32.10 -21.24
C VAL A 345 -8.92 31.19 -20.30
N VAL A 346 -8.34 31.74 -19.22
CA VAL A 346 -7.62 30.94 -18.21
C VAL A 346 -8.55 29.93 -17.54
N GLN A 347 -9.77 30.33 -17.16
CA GLN A 347 -10.76 29.44 -16.56
C GLN A 347 -11.08 28.24 -17.47
N PHE A 348 -11.43 28.50 -18.73
CA PHE A 348 -11.74 27.43 -19.68
C PHE A 348 -10.52 26.59 -20.02
N ALA A 349 -9.32 27.17 -20.12
CA ALA A 349 -8.09 26.43 -20.34
C ALA A 349 -7.82 25.42 -19.21
N ILE A 350 -7.98 25.85 -17.95
CA ILE A 350 -7.80 24.96 -16.79
C ILE A 350 -8.88 23.86 -16.79
N ALA A 351 -10.14 24.21 -17.05
CA ALA A 351 -11.24 23.23 -17.09
C ALA A 351 -11.04 22.17 -18.19
N ILE A 352 -10.65 22.59 -19.39
CA ILE A 352 -10.37 21.67 -20.51
C ILE A 352 -9.15 20.79 -20.19
N ALA A 353 -8.06 21.37 -19.67
CA ALA A 353 -6.88 20.61 -19.28
C ALA A 353 -7.20 19.56 -18.21
N PHE A 354 -8.04 19.92 -17.24
CA PHE A 354 -8.51 19.02 -16.21
C PHE A 354 -9.36 17.88 -16.77
N ALA A 355 -10.33 18.18 -17.64
CA ALA A 355 -11.16 17.16 -18.30
C ALA A 355 -10.31 16.16 -19.12
N ILE A 356 -9.30 16.65 -19.86
CA ILE A 356 -8.36 15.80 -20.60
C ILE A 356 -7.56 14.91 -19.64
N ALA A 357 -7.02 15.47 -18.56
CA ALA A 357 -6.24 14.73 -17.57
C ALA A 357 -7.08 13.61 -16.92
N THR A 358 -8.33 13.90 -16.54
CA THR A 358 -9.25 12.88 -16.00
C THR A 358 -9.55 11.81 -17.04
N GLY A 359 -9.84 12.17 -18.29
CA GLY A 359 -10.10 11.20 -19.36
C GLY A 359 -8.91 10.27 -19.63
N VAL A 360 -7.69 10.82 -19.68
CA VAL A 360 -6.47 10.03 -19.85
C VAL A 360 -6.26 9.08 -18.67
N MET A 361 -6.46 9.54 -17.43
CA MET A 361 -6.32 8.70 -16.25
C MET A 361 -7.32 7.53 -16.23
N LEU A 362 -8.58 7.80 -16.62
CA LEU A 362 -9.60 6.75 -16.76
C LEU A 362 -9.18 5.71 -17.80
N LYS A 363 -8.69 6.16 -18.97
CA LYS A 363 -8.21 5.26 -20.02
C LYS A 363 -6.96 4.47 -19.62
N GLN A 364 -6.03 5.07 -18.89
CA GLN A 364 -4.87 4.35 -18.35
C GLN A 364 -5.28 3.28 -17.34
N THR A 365 -6.30 3.54 -16.52
CA THR A 365 -6.81 2.57 -15.53
C THR A 365 -7.47 1.36 -16.22
N GLU A 366 -8.23 1.61 -17.28
CA GLU A 366 -8.83 0.57 -18.12
C GLU A 366 -7.73 -0.27 -18.82
N HIS A 367 -6.75 0.38 -19.44
CA HIS A 367 -5.64 -0.29 -20.11
C HIS A 367 -4.82 -1.21 -19.18
N ILE A 368 -4.59 -0.79 -17.93
CA ILE A 368 -3.86 -1.61 -16.94
C ILE A 368 -4.66 -2.86 -16.54
N ARG A 369 -5.99 -2.78 -16.49
CA ARG A 369 -6.86 -3.92 -16.15
C ARG A 369 -6.96 -4.95 -17.28
N ASP A 370 -6.95 -4.48 -18.52
CA ASP A 370 -7.07 -5.34 -19.71
C ASP A 370 -5.73 -5.82 -20.23
N ALA A 371 -4.62 -5.38 -19.62
CA ALA A 371 -3.28 -5.80 -19.98
C ALA A 371 -3.13 -7.34 -19.96
N ASP A 372 -2.46 -7.88 -20.98
CA ASP A 372 -2.07 -9.28 -20.99
C ASP A 372 -0.98 -9.51 -19.93
N LEU A 373 -1.31 -10.35 -18.94
CA LEU A 373 -0.40 -10.69 -17.84
C LEU A 373 0.43 -11.94 -18.13
N GLY A 374 0.28 -12.54 -19.32
CA GLY A 374 0.97 -13.77 -19.73
C GLY A 374 0.37 -15.06 -19.17
N PHE A 375 -0.74 -14.97 -18.44
CA PHE A 375 -1.46 -16.11 -17.87
C PHE A 375 -2.98 -15.91 -17.89
N ARG A 376 -3.74 -17.00 -17.77
CA ARG A 376 -5.20 -16.98 -17.79
C ARG A 376 -5.78 -16.72 -16.40
N ARG A 377 -6.33 -15.50 -16.21
CA ARG A 377 -6.98 -15.02 -14.97
C ARG A 377 -8.28 -15.75 -14.66
N ASP A 378 -9.13 -15.93 -15.66
CA ASP A 378 -10.45 -16.51 -15.49
C ASP A 378 -10.39 -17.97 -15.01
N GLY A 379 -11.29 -18.30 -14.09
CA GLY A 379 -11.42 -19.64 -13.54
C GLY A 379 -10.21 -20.08 -12.72
N LEU A 380 -9.52 -19.15 -12.02
CA LEU A 380 -8.35 -19.45 -11.20
C LEU A 380 -8.56 -18.94 -9.76
N MET A 381 -8.30 -19.81 -8.79
CA MET A 381 -8.41 -19.50 -7.36
C MET A 381 -7.10 -19.81 -6.64
N ILE A 382 -6.68 -18.92 -5.75
CA ILE A 382 -5.49 -19.06 -4.92
C ILE A 382 -5.93 -19.41 -3.51
N VAL A 383 -5.37 -20.49 -2.96
CA VAL A 383 -5.57 -20.93 -1.58
C VAL A 383 -4.30 -20.61 -0.80
N ARG A 384 -4.39 -19.62 0.11
CA ARG A 384 -3.27 -19.13 0.92
C ARG A 384 -3.01 -19.98 2.15
N SER A 385 -4.02 -20.71 2.65
CA SER A 385 -3.92 -21.52 3.87
C SER A 385 -2.86 -22.62 3.84
N LEU A 386 -2.30 -22.98 2.68
CA LEU A 386 -1.16 -23.89 2.62
C LEU A 386 0.12 -23.30 3.22
N MET A 387 0.19 -21.98 3.37
CA MET A 387 1.25 -21.29 4.10
C MET A 387 1.10 -21.39 5.61
N THR A 388 -0.10 -21.69 6.12
CA THR A 388 -0.34 -21.78 7.56
C THR A 388 0.43 -22.97 8.12
N GLY A 389 1.24 -22.73 9.15
CA GLY A 389 1.98 -23.81 9.80
C GLY A 389 1.04 -24.85 10.43
N GLY A 390 1.55 -26.07 10.61
CA GLY A 390 0.80 -27.18 11.18
C GLY A 390 0.18 -28.12 10.14
N ILE A 391 0.50 -27.90 8.85
CA ILE A 391 0.23 -28.82 7.75
C ILE A 391 1.52 -29.54 7.39
N ASP A 392 1.60 -30.84 7.69
CA ASP A 392 2.73 -31.68 7.28
C ASP A 392 2.67 -32.08 5.79
N SER A 393 3.75 -32.67 5.26
CA SER A 393 3.81 -33.07 3.85
C SER A 393 2.69 -34.07 3.46
N PRO A 394 2.42 -35.13 4.25
CA PRO A 394 1.29 -36.03 3.97
C PRO A 394 -0.07 -35.34 3.92
N GLN A 395 -0.36 -34.45 4.88
CA GLN A 395 -1.58 -33.65 4.92
C GLN A 395 -1.67 -32.73 3.71
N ARG A 396 -0.58 -32.07 3.33
CA ARG A 396 -0.51 -31.22 2.14
C ARG A 396 -0.86 -32.00 0.87
N ALA A 397 -0.29 -33.19 0.70
CA ALA A 397 -0.63 -34.06 -0.43
C ALA A 397 -2.10 -34.50 -0.39
N ALA A 398 -2.65 -34.80 0.79
CA ALA A 398 -4.07 -35.10 0.97
C ALA A 398 -4.99 -33.91 0.64
N ILE A 399 -4.62 -32.70 1.04
CA ILE A 399 -5.33 -31.46 0.71
C ILE A 399 -5.34 -31.26 -0.80
N LEU A 400 -4.19 -31.31 -1.47
CA LEU A 400 -4.10 -31.10 -2.92
C LEU A 400 -4.96 -32.13 -3.69
N ARG A 401 -4.98 -33.39 -3.24
CA ARG A 401 -5.88 -34.42 -3.80
C ARG A 401 -7.36 -34.12 -3.55
N SER A 402 -7.71 -33.68 -2.34
CA SER A 402 -9.08 -33.30 -1.98
C SER A 402 -9.58 -32.10 -2.80
N LEU A 403 -8.74 -31.08 -2.99
CA LEU A 403 -9.03 -29.93 -3.84
C LEU A 403 -9.19 -30.34 -5.31
N ALA A 404 -8.31 -31.22 -5.82
CA ALA A 404 -8.39 -31.72 -7.19
C ALA A 404 -9.66 -32.56 -7.45
N ALA A 405 -10.17 -33.24 -6.44
CA ALA A 405 -11.41 -34.02 -6.52
C ALA A 405 -12.69 -33.18 -6.36
N ALA A 406 -12.57 -31.87 -6.04
CA ALA A 406 -13.74 -31.01 -5.88
C ALA A 406 -14.48 -30.81 -7.23
N PRO A 407 -15.81 -30.89 -7.26
CA PRO A 407 -16.57 -30.76 -8.51
C PRO A 407 -16.32 -29.43 -9.23
N GLY A 408 -15.97 -29.50 -10.52
CA GLY A 408 -15.68 -28.33 -11.37
C GLY A 408 -14.21 -27.90 -11.37
N VAL A 409 -13.35 -28.54 -10.58
CA VAL A 409 -11.89 -28.33 -10.63
C VAL A 409 -11.32 -29.08 -11.84
N THR A 410 -10.50 -28.38 -12.63
CA THR A 410 -9.86 -28.93 -13.84
C THR A 410 -8.34 -29.05 -13.71
N GLY A 411 -7.77 -28.51 -12.63
CA GLY A 411 -6.34 -28.62 -12.33
C GLY A 411 -5.98 -27.98 -11.00
N VAL A 412 -4.97 -28.53 -10.34
CA VAL A 412 -4.42 -28.01 -9.09
C VAL A 412 -2.90 -28.04 -9.18
N THR A 413 -2.26 -26.97 -8.74
CA THR A 413 -0.81 -26.89 -8.61
C THR A 413 -0.44 -26.18 -7.31
N VAL A 414 0.85 -26.19 -6.98
CA VAL A 414 1.42 -25.53 -5.82
C VAL A 414 2.68 -24.76 -6.24
N ALA A 415 2.94 -23.61 -5.66
CA ALA A 415 4.19 -22.87 -5.86
C ALA A 415 4.46 -21.89 -4.72
N ASN A 416 5.69 -21.39 -4.60
CA ASN A 416 6.03 -20.28 -3.68
C ASN A 416 5.65 -18.90 -4.26
N ASN A 417 4.96 -18.85 -5.39
CA ASN A 417 4.39 -17.65 -5.99
C ASN A 417 2.95 -17.85 -6.49
N ALA A 418 2.20 -16.76 -6.50
CA ALA A 418 0.86 -16.65 -7.03
C ALA A 418 0.59 -15.21 -7.54
N PRO A 419 -0.38 -15.01 -8.44
CA PRO A 419 -0.79 -13.68 -8.86
C PRO A 419 -1.22 -12.82 -7.67
N GLY A 420 -0.53 -11.69 -7.45
CA GLY A 420 -0.75 -10.78 -6.32
C GLY A 420 -0.07 -11.19 -5.01
N ASP A 421 0.49 -12.39 -4.92
CA ASP A 421 1.03 -12.96 -3.68
C ASP A 421 2.31 -13.76 -3.95
N GLN A 422 3.46 -13.28 -3.51
CA GLN A 422 4.73 -13.95 -3.78
C GLN A 422 5.58 -14.01 -2.52
N SER A 423 6.09 -15.20 -2.20
CA SER A 423 7.16 -15.34 -1.22
C SER A 423 8.46 -14.92 -1.92
N THR A 424 8.94 -13.72 -1.65
CA THR A 424 10.12 -13.16 -2.33
C THR A 424 11.41 -13.77 -1.80
N THR A 425 11.93 -14.79 -2.48
CA THR A 425 13.35 -15.16 -2.41
C THR A 425 13.98 -14.84 -3.75
N ASN A 426 14.52 -13.62 -3.86
CA ASN A 426 15.45 -13.29 -4.93
C ASN A 426 16.76 -14.00 -4.63
N PHE A 427 17.26 -14.79 -5.57
CA PHE A 427 18.59 -15.36 -5.49
C PHE A 427 19.54 -14.50 -6.33
N SER A 428 20.39 -13.76 -5.64
CA SER A 428 21.51 -13.05 -6.23
C SER A 428 22.64 -14.04 -6.44
N GLY A 429 22.98 -14.37 -7.69
CA GLY A 429 23.95 -15.44 -7.90
C GLY A 429 24.06 -15.97 -9.32
N TYR A 430 23.03 -15.76 -10.12
CA TYR A 430 22.90 -16.43 -11.40
C TYR A 430 23.86 -15.90 -12.45
N SER A 431 24.49 -16.80 -13.19
CA SER A 431 25.27 -16.49 -14.37
C SER A 431 25.12 -17.59 -15.41
N ARG A 432 25.58 -17.34 -16.63
CA ARG A 432 25.82 -18.42 -17.59
C ARG A 432 26.98 -19.26 -17.07
N ALA A 433 26.86 -20.59 -17.14
CA ALA A 433 27.94 -21.48 -16.72
C ALA A 433 29.24 -21.14 -17.48
N GLY A 434 30.35 -20.99 -16.76
CA GLY A 434 31.66 -20.62 -17.34
C GLY A 434 31.84 -19.15 -17.73
N ALA A 435 30.85 -18.27 -17.54
CA ALA A 435 31.01 -16.84 -17.80
C ALA A 435 31.62 -16.11 -16.59
N SER A 436 32.76 -15.43 -16.76
CA SER A 436 33.35 -14.51 -15.77
C SER A 436 32.60 -13.18 -15.61
N GLY A 437 31.31 -13.14 -15.98
CA GLY A 437 30.49 -11.94 -16.03
C GLY A 437 29.81 -11.58 -14.70
N SER A 438 29.10 -10.45 -14.71
CA SER A 438 28.30 -9.99 -13.57
C SER A 438 27.19 -10.99 -13.25
N LYS A 439 27.11 -11.42 -11.99
CA LYS A 439 26.01 -12.24 -11.48
C LYS A 439 24.74 -11.39 -11.45
N ILE A 440 23.64 -11.97 -11.91
CA ILE A 440 22.33 -11.31 -11.92
C ILE A 440 21.42 -11.94 -10.88
N SER A 441 20.39 -11.17 -10.49
CA SER A 441 19.35 -11.65 -9.58
C SER A 441 18.21 -12.25 -10.41
N LEU A 442 17.89 -13.51 -10.16
CA LEU A 442 16.67 -14.15 -10.66
C LEU A 442 15.79 -14.47 -9.46
N MET A 443 14.49 -14.37 -9.66
CA MET A 443 13.53 -14.94 -8.74
C MET A 443 13.52 -16.46 -8.93
N ASP A 444 13.75 -17.22 -7.86
CA ASP A 444 13.63 -18.68 -7.88
C ASP A 444 12.22 -19.09 -7.44
N VAL A 445 11.53 -19.80 -8.33
CA VAL A 445 10.16 -20.26 -8.13
C VAL A 445 10.14 -21.78 -8.14
N GLY A 446 9.96 -22.35 -6.95
CA GLY A 446 9.61 -23.77 -6.81
C GLY A 446 8.18 -23.97 -7.28
N THR A 447 8.00 -24.87 -8.24
CA THR A 447 6.72 -25.19 -8.87
C THR A 447 6.36 -26.65 -8.66
N GLY A 448 5.07 -26.90 -8.44
CA GLY A 448 4.51 -28.24 -8.39
C GLY A 448 4.05 -28.73 -9.77
N ARG A 449 3.40 -29.90 -9.77
CA ARG A 449 2.92 -30.53 -10.99
C ARG A 449 1.94 -29.61 -11.72
N ASP A 450 1.97 -29.65 -13.05
CA ASP A 450 1.06 -28.92 -13.93
C ASP A 450 1.07 -27.38 -13.77
N TYR A 451 2.07 -26.78 -13.13
CA TYR A 451 2.10 -25.35 -12.84
C TYR A 451 1.77 -24.48 -14.06
N PHE A 452 2.55 -24.62 -15.13
CA PHE A 452 2.36 -23.85 -16.35
C PHE A 452 1.00 -24.12 -17.02
N ARG A 453 0.50 -25.37 -16.96
CA ARG A 453 -0.82 -25.74 -17.49
C ARG A 453 -1.95 -25.10 -16.68
N VAL A 454 -1.84 -25.12 -15.36
CA VAL A 454 -2.82 -24.53 -14.43
C VAL A 454 -2.82 -23.01 -14.55
N TYR A 455 -1.69 -22.36 -14.78
CA TYR A 455 -1.69 -20.91 -15.06
C TYR A 455 -2.05 -20.58 -16.53
N GLY A 456 -1.99 -21.55 -17.43
CA GLY A 456 -2.18 -21.32 -18.86
C GLY A 456 -1.03 -20.52 -19.47
N ALA A 457 0.19 -20.75 -18.99
CA ALA A 457 1.40 -20.10 -19.46
C ALA A 457 1.73 -20.55 -20.89
N ARG A 458 2.19 -19.61 -21.71
CA ARG A 458 2.57 -19.87 -23.10
C ARG A 458 4.03 -20.30 -23.18
N LEU A 459 4.28 -21.48 -23.74
CA LEU A 459 5.62 -21.94 -24.07
C LEU A 459 6.14 -21.19 -25.30
N VAL A 460 7.32 -20.60 -25.20
CA VAL A 460 8.00 -19.86 -26.27
C VAL A 460 8.98 -20.78 -27.01
N ALA A 461 9.75 -21.59 -26.28
CA ALA A 461 10.71 -22.52 -26.86
C ALA A 461 11.00 -23.70 -25.91
N GLY A 462 11.39 -24.86 -26.46
CA GLY A 462 11.79 -26.04 -25.69
C GLY A 462 10.61 -26.87 -25.21
N ARG A 463 10.64 -27.33 -23.96
CA ARG A 463 9.58 -28.13 -23.33
C ARG A 463 9.32 -27.68 -21.88
N LEU A 464 8.16 -28.06 -21.36
CA LEU A 464 7.82 -27.88 -19.94
C LEU A 464 8.26 -29.10 -19.11
N PHE A 465 8.17 -28.98 -17.79
CA PHE A 465 8.46 -30.06 -16.86
C PHE A 465 7.55 -31.26 -17.03
N ASP A 466 8.13 -32.45 -16.92
CA ASP A 466 7.42 -33.72 -16.88
C ASP A 466 7.98 -34.60 -15.76
N ALA A 467 7.08 -35.06 -14.88
CA ALA A 467 7.43 -35.90 -13.73
C ALA A 467 8.06 -37.24 -14.12
N ALA A 468 7.90 -37.69 -15.36
CA ALA A 468 8.55 -38.88 -15.90
C ALA A 468 10.07 -38.70 -16.11
N HIS A 469 10.55 -37.46 -16.28
CA HIS A 469 11.97 -37.16 -16.47
C HIS A 469 12.64 -36.94 -15.11
N ALA A 470 13.59 -37.80 -14.75
CA ALA A 470 14.28 -37.72 -13.46
C ALA A 470 15.04 -36.39 -13.29
N ASP A 471 15.66 -35.90 -14.36
CA ASP A 471 16.45 -34.66 -14.37
C ASP A 471 15.60 -33.39 -14.22
N ASP A 472 14.29 -33.48 -14.44
CA ASP A 472 13.35 -32.38 -14.18
C ASP A 472 13.05 -32.22 -12.70
N ARG A 473 13.23 -33.28 -11.90
CA ARG A 473 12.91 -33.24 -10.47
C ARG A 473 13.96 -32.43 -9.73
N GLY A 474 13.58 -31.22 -9.34
CA GLY A 474 14.28 -30.40 -8.37
C GLY A 474 14.29 -31.01 -6.97
N LEU A 475 15.15 -30.44 -6.11
CA LEU A 475 15.29 -30.66 -4.67
C LEU A 475 14.74 -32.01 -4.15
N LEU A 476 15.57 -33.04 -4.11
CA LEU A 476 15.17 -34.34 -3.56
C LEU A 476 15.41 -34.42 -2.03
N THR A 477 16.42 -33.72 -1.49
CA THR A 477 16.68 -33.48 -0.05
C THR A 477 17.67 -32.31 0.16
N LEU A 478 17.81 -31.77 1.38
CA LEU A 478 18.87 -30.81 1.73
C LEU A 478 20.29 -31.37 1.47
N ALA A 479 20.47 -32.69 1.62
CA ALA A 479 21.74 -33.38 1.36
C ALA A 479 22.06 -33.52 -0.14
N GLU A 480 21.04 -33.62 -0.99
CA GLU A 480 21.19 -33.73 -2.45
C GLU A 480 21.40 -32.39 -3.15
N ARG A 481 21.33 -31.27 -2.41
CA ARG A 481 21.75 -29.95 -2.91
C ARG A 481 23.21 -29.91 -3.38
N LYS A 482 24.05 -30.91 -3.06
CA LYS A 482 25.46 -31.00 -3.49
C LYS A 482 25.69 -31.70 -4.84
N ARG A 483 24.64 -32.12 -5.56
CA ARG A 483 24.74 -32.76 -6.90
C ARG A 483 24.53 -31.75 -8.04
N ALA A 484 24.62 -32.22 -9.29
CA ALA A 484 24.26 -31.47 -10.50
C ALA A 484 22.87 -30.80 -10.35
N GLY A 485 22.72 -29.59 -10.89
CA GLY A 485 21.49 -28.81 -10.79
C GLY A 485 20.36 -29.42 -11.63
N PRO A 486 19.10 -29.32 -11.18
CA PRO A 486 17.97 -29.83 -11.94
C PRO A 486 17.77 -29.05 -13.23
N ASN A 487 16.95 -29.59 -14.14
CA ASN A 487 16.48 -28.82 -15.27
C ASN A 487 15.63 -27.63 -14.80
N VAL A 488 15.73 -26.53 -15.53
CA VAL A 488 15.02 -25.28 -15.23
C VAL A 488 14.26 -24.80 -16.45
N VAL A 489 13.14 -24.14 -16.18
CA VAL A 489 12.40 -23.34 -17.15
C VAL A 489 12.61 -21.88 -16.78
N ILE A 490 12.84 -21.01 -17.75
CA ILE A 490 13.03 -19.56 -17.51
C ILE A 490 12.00 -18.74 -18.28
N ASN A 491 11.74 -17.51 -17.86
CA ASN A 491 10.91 -16.59 -18.65
C ASN A 491 11.73 -15.83 -19.70
N ARG A 492 11.03 -15.20 -20.66
CA ARG A 492 11.63 -14.36 -21.71
C ARG A 492 12.54 -13.27 -21.12
N THR A 493 12.14 -12.63 -20.03
CA THR A 493 12.96 -11.60 -19.40
C THR A 493 14.29 -12.14 -18.85
N ALA A 494 14.31 -13.36 -18.30
CA ALA A 494 15.55 -14.01 -17.85
C ALA A 494 16.51 -14.31 -19.00
N VAL A 495 16.02 -14.65 -20.20
CA VAL A 495 16.86 -14.86 -21.40
C VAL A 495 17.70 -13.60 -21.69
N THR A 496 17.04 -12.45 -21.73
CA THR A 496 17.71 -11.15 -21.98
C THR A 496 18.62 -10.77 -20.82
N ALA A 497 18.18 -10.96 -19.57
CA ALA A 497 18.99 -10.64 -18.39
C ALA A 497 20.29 -11.47 -18.34
N LEU A 498 20.23 -12.74 -18.72
CA LEU A 498 21.39 -13.66 -18.81
C LEU A 498 22.27 -13.39 -20.05
N GLY A 499 21.89 -12.44 -20.92
CA GLY A 499 22.67 -12.05 -22.09
C GLY A 499 22.62 -13.05 -23.24
N PHE A 500 21.56 -13.87 -23.34
CA PHE A 500 21.35 -14.72 -24.51
C PHE A 500 20.74 -13.92 -25.67
N ALA A 501 21.19 -14.21 -26.90
CA ALA A 501 20.74 -13.49 -28.10
C ALA A 501 19.29 -13.81 -28.50
N SER A 502 18.80 -15.00 -28.17
CA SER A 502 17.43 -15.43 -28.46
C SER A 502 16.99 -16.55 -27.52
N PRO A 503 15.67 -16.81 -27.38
CA PRO A 503 15.18 -17.96 -26.63
C PRO A 503 15.76 -19.29 -27.13
N ALA A 504 15.84 -19.47 -28.46
CA ALA A 504 16.41 -20.69 -29.04
C ALA A 504 17.89 -20.90 -28.65
N ALA A 505 18.67 -19.82 -28.54
CA ALA A 505 20.08 -19.88 -28.14
C ALA A 505 20.28 -20.19 -26.65
N ALA A 506 19.27 -19.95 -25.81
CA ALA A 506 19.31 -20.26 -24.38
C ALA A 506 18.96 -21.72 -24.07
N LEU A 507 18.26 -22.42 -24.97
CA LEU A 507 17.89 -23.82 -24.77
C LEU A 507 19.13 -24.74 -24.71
N GLY A 508 19.12 -25.69 -23.77
CA GLY A 508 20.22 -26.62 -23.53
C GLY A 508 21.46 -26.00 -22.89
N GLN A 509 21.46 -24.68 -22.67
CA GLN A 509 22.56 -23.99 -21.99
C GLN A 509 22.45 -24.19 -20.47
N ALA A 510 23.60 -24.21 -19.80
CA ALA A 510 23.67 -24.29 -18.34
C ALA A 510 23.70 -22.88 -17.72
N ILE A 511 22.91 -22.69 -16.67
CA ILE A 511 22.97 -21.53 -15.78
C ILE A 511 23.47 -21.97 -14.43
N ASN A 512 24.36 -21.18 -13.84
CA ASN A 512 24.91 -21.44 -12.52
C ASN A 512 24.16 -20.57 -11.51
N ASP A 513 23.58 -21.14 -10.45
CA ASP A 513 22.88 -20.40 -9.39
C ASP A 513 23.84 -19.87 -8.28
N GLY A 514 25.15 -20.03 -8.47
CA GLY A 514 26.20 -19.79 -7.48
C GLY A 514 26.71 -21.07 -6.83
N GLU A 515 25.95 -22.17 -6.90
CA GLU A 515 26.31 -23.46 -6.32
C GLU A 515 26.29 -24.59 -7.36
N ARG A 516 25.34 -24.56 -8.30
CA ARG A 516 25.04 -25.65 -9.22
C ARG A 516 24.77 -25.16 -10.63
N ASP A 517 25.17 -25.98 -11.59
CA ASP A 517 24.81 -25.81 -13.00
C ASP A 517 23.49 -26.52 -13.30
N SER A 518 22.50 -25.75 -13.74
CA SER A 518 21.15 -26.19 -14.10
C SER A 518 20.92 -25.99 -15.60
N THR A 519 20.32 -26.97 -16.27
CA THR A 519 20.12 -26.91 -17.73
C THR A 519 18.78 -26.27 -18.09
N ILE A 520 18.78 -25.28 -18.98
CA ILE A 520 17.57 -24.65 -19.49
C ILE A 520 16.88 -25.60 -20.47
N ILE A 521 15.71 -26.12 -20.11
CA ILE A 521 14.92 -27.03 -20.97
C ILE A 521 13.75 -26.36 -21.66
N GLY A 522 13.33 -25.19 -21.18
CA GLY A 522 12.14 -24.51 -21.64
C GLY A 522 12.16 -23.03 -21.35
N ILE A 523 11.48 -22.28 -22.21
CA ILE A 523 11.32 -20.84 -22.08
C ILE A 523 9.85 -20.52 -22.21
N VAL A 524 9.29 -19.88 -21.19
CA VAL A 524 7.89 -19.44 -21.18
C VAL A 524 7.81 -17.93 -21.38
N ASP A 525 6.62 -17.47 -21.75
CA ASP A 525 6.34 -16.04 -21.76
C ASP A 525 6.34 -15.46 -20.35
N ASP A 526 6.43 -14.15 -20.25
CA ASP A 526 6.54 -13.47 -18.97
C ASP A 526 5.24 -13.55 -18.15
N LEU A 527 5.28 -14.28 -17.03
CA LEU A 527 4.15 -14.35 -16.09
C LEU A 527 4.17 -13.15 -15.13
N ARG A 528 3.30 -12.17 -15.39
CA ARG A 528 3.22 -10.93 -14.60
C ARG A 528 2.32 -11.11 -13.38
N PHE A 529 2.90 -11.62 -12.30
CA PHE A 529 2.19 -11.81 -11.03
C PHE A 529 2.23 -10.56 -10.11
N ARG A 530 2.96 -9.51 -10.50
CA ARG A 530 2.98 -8.20 -9.81
C ARG A 530 2.11 -7.17 -10.54
N SER A 531 2.11 -5.94 -10.04
CA SER A 531 1.46 -4.82 -10.70
C SER A 531 1.93 -4.70 -12.15
N PRO A 532 1.04 -4.48 -13.13
CA PRO A 532 1.44 -4.25 -14.52
C PRO A 532 2.35 -3.02 -14.73
N ARG A 533 2.45 -2.14 -13.72
CA ARG A 533 3.36 -1.00 -13.68
C ARG A 533 4.81 -1.38 -13.36
N ASP A 534 5.01 -2.52 -12.72
CA ASP A 534 6.35 -2.96 -12.32
C ASP A 534 7.07 -3.59 -13.52
N ALA A 535 8.39 -3.45 -13.53
CA ALA A 535 9.20 -4.19 -14.49
C ALA A 535 9.01 -5.69 -14.29
N VAL A 536 8.96 -6.44 -15.39
CA VAL A 536 8.90 -7.89 -15.34
C VAL A 536 10.16 -8.41 -14.65
N THR A 537 9.97 -9.29 -13.67
CA THR A 537 11.09 -9.91 -12.96
C THR A 537 11.63 -11.08 -13.79
N PRO A 538 12.97 -11.24 -13.94
CA PRO A 538 13.54 -12.45 -14.50
C PRO A 538 13.35 -13.62 -13.52
N VAL A 539 12.84 -14.75 -14.00
CA VAL A 539 12.46 -15.90 -13.17
C VAL A 539 13.12 -17.18 -13.67
N ALA A 540 13.65 -17.96 -12.74
CA ALA A 540 13.96 -19.37 -12.92
C ALA A 540 12.91 -20.21 -12.18
N TYR A 541 12.29 -21.13 -12.89
CA TYR A 541 11.34 -22.09 -12.33
C TYR A 541 12.05 -23.43 -12.13
N THR A 542 11.80 -24.05 -10.99
CA THR A 542 12.25 -25.40 -10.65
C THR A 542 11.04 -26.28 -10.36
N TYR A 543 11.10 -27.57 -10.71
CA TYR A 543 10.00 -28.50 -10.44
C TYR A 543 10.26 -29.29 -9.16
N ASN A 544 9.57 -28.95 -8.08
CA ASN A 544 9.80 -29.56 -6.77
C ASN A 544 8.83 -30.73 -6.55
N THR A 545 9.39 -31.90 -6.25
CA THR A 545 8.63 -33.09 -5.83
C THR A 545 8.52 -33.23 -4.31
N VAL A 546 9.19 -32.36 -3.57
CA VAL A 546 9.13 -32.25 -2.10
C VAL A 546 8.42 -30.95 -1.69
N ASP A 547 8.21 -30.77 -0.39
CA ASP A 547 7.54 -29.58 0.15
C ASP A 547 8.24 -28.28 -0.24
N ILE A 548 7.46 -27.39 -0.83
CA ILE A 548 7.85 -26.02 -1.14
C ILE A 548 7.69 -25.18 0.13
N LEU A 549 8.67 -24.33 0.44
CA LEU A 549 8.58 -23.32 1.50
C LEU A 549 7.54 -22.27 1.14
N SER A 550 6.69 -21.90 2.10
CA SER A 550 5.64 -20.87 1.93
C SER A 550 4.76 -21.08 0.68
N PRO A 551 4.12 -22.25 0.52
CA PRO A 551 3.40 -22.60 -0.70
C PRO A 551 2.00 -21.95 -0.78
N PHE A 552 1.62 -21.57 -2.00
CA PHE A 552 0.26 -21.29 -2.40
C PHE A 552 -0.28 -22.43 -3.25
N ALA A 553 -1.53 -22.83 -3.04
CA ALA A 553 -2.22 -23.69 -4.01
C ALA A 553 -2.92 -22.80 -5.04
N ALA A 554 -2.79 -23.16 -6.32
CA ALA A 554 -3.58 -22.58 -7.39
C ALA A 554 -4.51 -23.65 -7.97
N VAL A 555 -5.80 -23.35 -7.99
CA VAL A 555 -6.87 -24.24 -8.40
C VAL A 555 -7.57 -23.64 -9.61
N ARG A 556 -7.47 -24.32 -10.74
CA ARG A 556 -8.23 -23.98 -11.95
C ARG A 556 -9.58 -24.67 -11.94
N TYR A 557 -10.62 -23.92 -12.25
CA TYR A 557 -12.00 -24.40 -12.28
C TYR A 557 -12.77 -23.88 -13.49
N ALA A 558 -13.84 -24.58 -13.86
CA ALA A 558 -14.72 -24.23 -14.95
C ALA A 558 -16.19 -24.56 -14.61
N GLY A 559 -17.12 -23.88 -15.28
CA GLY A 559 -18.56 -24.18 -15.21
C GLY A 559 -19.24 -23.83 -13.88
N ARG A 560 -18.60 -23.02 -13.02
CA ARG A 560 -19.15 -22.52 -11.75
C ARG A 560 -18.68 -21.09 -11.50
N ASP A 561 -19.46 -20.30 -10.77
CA ASP A 561 -19.04 -18.99 -10.28
C ASP A 561 -18.02 -19.13 -9.13
N ALA A 562 -17.27 -18.05 -8.87
CA ALA A 562 -16.20 -18.04 -7.88
C ALA A 562 -16.69 -18.32 -6.45
N LYS A 563 -17.89 -17.86 -6.07
CA LYS A 563 -18.43 -18.03 -4.71
C LYS A 563 -18.81 -19.49 -4.46
N THR A 564 -19.48 -20.12 -5.43
CA THR A 564 -19.82 -21.55 -5.36
C THR A 564 -18.56 -22.42 -5.33
N MET A 565 -17.54 -22.09 -6.13
CA MET A 565 -16.26 -22.82 -6.10
C MET A 565 -15.55 -22.66 -4.75
N MET A 566 -15.52 -21.45 -4.18
CA MET A 566 -14.89 -21.19 -2.89
C MET A 566 -15.51 -22.04 -1.77
N ALA A 567 -16.84 -22.14 -1.72
CA ALA A 567 -17.53 -22.99 -0.75
C ALA A 567 -17.21 -24.48 -0.94
N ALA A 568 -17.09 -24.95 -2.19
CA ALA A 568 -16.72 -26.33 -2.49
C ALA A 568 -15.28 -26.65 -2.03
N LEU A 569 -14.34 -25.72 -2.26
CA LEU A 569 -12.95 -25.86 -1.81
C LEU A 569 -12.83 -25.76 -0.28
N GLU A 570 -13.60 -24.90 0.37
CA GLU A 570 -13.66 -24.81 1.83
C GLU A 570 -14.13 -26.13 2.45
N ALA A 571 -15.18 -26.73 1.88
CA ALA A 571 -15.66 -28.03 2.32
C ALA A 571 -14.61 -29.13 2.09
N ALA A 572 -13.92 -29.13 0.96
CA ALA A 572 -12.84 -30.07 0.66
C ALA A 572 -11.64 -29.90 1.61
N TRP A 573 -11.32 -28.66 2.00
CA TRP A 573 -10.27 -28.31 2.95
C TRP A 573 -10.61 -28.81 4.36
N LYS A 574 -11.79 -28.46 4.88
CA LYS A 574 -12.24 -28.81 6.25
C LYS A 574 -12.34 -30.32 6.49
N ARG A 575 -12.50 -31.14 5.44
CA ARG A 575 -12.45 -32.61 5.56
C ARG A 575 -11.07 -33.13 5.92
N VAL A 576 -10.00 -32.46 5.48
CA VAL A 576 -8.63 -32.91 5.69
C VAL A 576 -8.01 -32.23 6.91
N VAL A 577 -8.22 -30.92 7.05
CA VAL A 577 -7.62 -30.08 8.11
C VAL A 577 -8.65 -29.11 8.72
N PRO A 578 -9.62 -29.61 9.50
CA PRO A 578 -10.68 -28.75 10.10
C PRO A 578 -10.13 -27.71 11.08
N GLY A 579 -8.97 -27.98 11.70
CA GLY A 579 -8.32 -27.07 12.64
C GLY A 579 -7.51 -25.94 12.02
N VAL A 580 -7.39 -25.90 10.68
CA VAL A 580 -6.63 -24.85 9.96
C VAL A 580 -7.60 -23.93 9.22
N PRO A 581 -7.56 -22.60 9.45
CA PRO A 581 -8.40 -21.64 8.75
C PRO A 581 -8.29 -21.76 7.23
N PHE A 582 -9.42 -21.68 6.53
CA PHE A 582 -9.46 -21.69 5.07
C PHE A 582 -9.53 -20.25 4.52
N GLU A 583 -8.53 -19.88 3.74
CA GLU A 583 -8.39 -18.61 3.08
C GLU A 583 -8.11 -18.85 1.60
N ALA A 584 -9.08 -18.50 0.77
CA ALA A 584 -8.96 -18.56 -0.67
C ALA A 584 -9.56 -17.31 -1.32
N ARG A 585 -8.99 -16.91 -2.46
CA ARG A 585 -9.51 -15.80 -3.27
C ARG A 585 -9.39 -16.13 -4.74
N SER A 586 -10.34 -15.63 -5.54
CA SER A 586 -10.15 -15.63 -6.99
C SER A 586 -8.95 -14.76 -7.35
N VAL A 587 -8.24 -15.09 -8.42
CA VAL A 587 -7.10 -14.27 -8.87
C VAL A 587 -7.53 -12.84 -9.20
N GLU A 588 -8.70 -12.66 -9.81
CA GLU A 588 -9.23 -11.33 -10.15
C GLU A 588 -9.45 -10.48 -8.90
N ASP A 589 -10.10 -11.04 -7.87
CA ASP A 589 -10.26 -10.33 -6.59
C ASP A 589 -8.91 -10.09 -5.91
N ASN A 590 -7.99 -11.07 -5.95
CA ASN A 590 -6.68 -10.90 -5.32
C ASN A 590 -5.87 -9.77 -5.97
N LEU A 591 -5.78 -9.72 -7.29
CA LEU A 591 -5.14 -8.64 -8.03
C LEU A 591 -5.85 -7.31 -7.81
N TYR A 592 -7.19 -7.31 -7.74
CA TYR A 592 -7.95 -6.12 -7.43
C TYR A 592 -7.58 -5.57 -6.04
N GLN A 593 -7.65 -6.39 -5.00
CA GLN A 593 -7.32 -5.96 -3.64
C GLN A 593 -5.87 -5.50 -3.50
N ARG A 594 -4.93 -6.18 -4.18
CA ARG A 594 -3.49 -5.90 -4.10
C ARG A 594 -3.05 -4.68 -4.91
N TYR A 595 -3.58 -4.49 -6.11
CA TYR A 595 -3.03 -3.52 -7.07
C TYR A 595 -4.06 -2.50 -7.58
N TYR A 596 -5.32 -2.90 -7.80
CA TYR A 596 -6.28 -2.04 -8.49
C TYR A 596 -7.24 -1.27 -7.57
N LYS A 597 -7.41 -1.69 -6.31
CA LYS A 597 -8.36 -1.09 -5.37
C LYS A 597 -8.07 0.39 -5.14
N ALA A 598 -6.82 0.73 -4.84
CA ALA A 598 -6.41 2.11 -4.63
C ALA A 598 -6.66 2.97 -5.89
N ASP A 599 -6.33 2.46 -7.08
CA ASP A 599 -6.57 3.17 -8.34
C ASP A 599 -8.05 3.31 -8.67
N ALA A 600 -8.86 2.28 -8.38
CA ALA A 600 -10.31 2.34 -8.55
C ALA A 600 -10.93 3.39 -7.62
N GLN A 601 -10.50 3.43 -6.36
CA GLN A 601 -10.93 4.44 -5.40
C GLN A 601 -10.51 5.84 -5.84
N ARG A 602 -9.26 6.03 -6.31
CA ARG A 602 -8.79 7.29 -6.91
C ARG A 602 -9.65 7.72 -8.09
N SER A 603 -9.86 6.83 -9.04
CA SER A 603 -10.67 7.08 -10.24
C SER A 603 -12.08 7.55 -9.88
N ARG A 604 -12.73 6.92 -8.89
CA ARG A 604 -14.04 7.34 -8.39
C ARG A 604 -13.99 8.73 -7.76
N LEU A 605 -13.03 8.99 -6.88
CA LEU A 605 -12.87 10.29 -6.22
C LEU A 605 -12.59 11.42 -7.24
N PHE A 606 -11.72 11.18 -8.23
CA PHE A 606 -11.46 12.14 -9.30
C PHE A 606 -12.67 12.36 -10.20
N THR A 607 -13.42 11.31 -10.51
CA THR A 607 -14.65 11.45 -11.33
C THR A 607 -15.68 12.31 -10.60
N ILE A 608 -15.86 12.13 -9.28
CA ILE A 608 -16.74 12.98 -8.48
C ILE A 608 -16.23 14.42 -8.47
N GLY A 609 -14.94 14.63 -8.23
CA GLY A 609 -14.33 15.96 -8.30
C GLY A 609 -14.52 16.64 -9.66
N ALA A 610 -14.45 15.87 -10.75
CA ALA A 610 -14.67 16.36 -12.10
C ALA A 610 -16.13 16.63 -12.46
N VAL A 611 -17.09 15.94 -11.84
CA VAL A 611 -18.52 16.24 -11.99
C VAL A 611 -18.91 17.48 -11.18
N LEU A 612 -18.23 17.74 -10.05
CA LEU A 612 -18.47 18.90 -9.20
C LEU A 612 -17.83 20.20 -9.72
N ALA A 613 -16.70 20.09 -10.42
CA ALA A 613 -15.95 21.22 -11.00
C ALA A 613 -16.57 21.68 -12.32
#